data_AF-A0A5E4J5Y8-F1
#
_entry.id   AF-A0A5E4J5Y8-F1
#
_cell.length_a   1.000
_cell.length_b   1.000
_cell.length_c   1.000
_cell.angle_alpha   90.00
_cell.angle_beta   90.00
_cell.angle_gamma   90.00
#
_symmetry.space_group_name_H-M   'P 1'
#
loop_
_entity.id
_entity.type
_entity.pdbx_description
1 polymer ?
#
loop_
_entity_poly.entity_id
_entity_poly.type
_entity_poly.pdbx_seq_one_letter_code
_entity_poly.pdbx_strand_id
1 'polypeptide(L)'
;MSLDPYDYLRIRVQMDFKCHRCGICCQVADPIDIYPKDIRRLASYFELSLEETIREYTIPHPSEPDIRAFKVSAPCRFYDKTIKGCKIYPARPMVCRCSPFLSPGQIGLQGIEIYEDCPASRESLKIIERDLDPLLNPDPKMQKKLEKALSKMMQIE
;
A
#
# COMPACT_ATOMS: atom_id res chain seq x y z
N MET A 1 -1.03 8.62 -17.94
CA MET A 1 -2.43 8.20 -17.86
C MET A 1 -3.18 9.30 -17.14
N SER A 2 -4.26 9.84 -17.71
CA SER A 2 -5.13 10.78 -16.99
C SER A 2 -5.89 10.01 -15.92
N LEU A 3 -5.90 10.52 -14.68
CA LEU A 3 -6.67 9.93 -13.60
C LEU A 3 -8.17 10.14 -13.85
N ASP A 4 -8.97 9.12 -13.57
CA ASP A 4 -10.43 9.22 -13.60
C ASP A 4 -11.01 9.67 -12.23
N PRO A 5 -12.31 9.99 -12.12
CA PRO A 5 -12.95 10.36 -10.86
C PRO A 5 -12.76 9.34 -9.72
N TYR A 6 -12.77 8.04 -10.04
CA TYR A 6 -12.58 6.98 -9.05
C TYR A 6 -11.12 6.86 -8.62
N ASP A 7 -10.15 7.20 -9.47
CA ASP A 7 -8.75 7.31 -9.06
C ASP A 7 -8.58 8.40 -8.01
N TYR A 8 -9.21 9.57 -8.19
CA TYR A 8 -9.18 10.63 -7.18
C TYR A 8 -9.81 10.19 -5.86
N LEU A 9 -10.95 9.50 -5.92
CA LEU A 9 -11.58 8.89 -4.75
C LEU A 9 -10.62 7.93 -4.04
N ARG A 10 -10.04 6.97 -4.75
CA ARG A 10 -9.08 5.99 -4.18
C ARG A 10 -7.87 6.65 -3.55
N ILE A 11 -7.25 7.61 -4.25
CA ILE A 11 -6.08 8.34 -3.74
C ILE A 11 -6.45 9.05 -2.45
N ARG A 12 -7.59 9.74 -2.44
CA ARG A 12 -8.00 10.51 -1.28
C ARG A 12 -8.31 9.62 -0.08
N VAL A 13 -9.09 8.57 -0.30
CA VAL A 13 -9.43 7.62 0.76
C VAL A 13 -8.17 6.92 1.29
N GLN A 14 -7.23 6.54 0.41
CA GLN A 14 -5.97 5.94 0.81
C GLN A 14 -5.08 6.91 1.61
N MET A 15 -5.09 8.20 1.29
CA MET A 15 -4.36 9.20 2.08
C MET A 15 -4.90 9.34 3.50
N ASP A 16 -6.21 9.22 3.66
CA ASP A 16 -6.89 9.32 4.96
C ASP A 16 -6.89 7.99 5.73
N PHE A 17 -6.61 6.86 5.03
CA PHE A 17 -6.58 5.51 5.59
C PHE A 17 -5.49 5.33 6.66
N LYS A 18 -5.87 4.71 7.78
CA LYS A 18 -4.96 4.35 8.88
C LYS A 18 -5.12 2.87 9.21
N CYS A 19 -4.08 2.08 8.99
CA CYS A 19 -4.10 0.65 9.33
C CYS A 19 -4.33 0.46 10.83
N HIS A 20 -5.33 -0.35 11.19
CA HIS A 20 -5.60 -0.75 12.58
C HIS A 20 -4.69 -1.85 13.11
N ARG A 21 -3.69 -2.26 12.31
CA ARG A 21 -2.79 -3.37 12.63
C ARG A 21 -3.52 -4.68 12.93
N CYS A 22 -4.70 -4.88 12.32
CA CYS A 22 -5.53 -6.08 12.52
C CYS A 22 -4.85 -7.40 12.09
N GLY A 23 -3.81 -7.31 11.25
CA GLY A 23 -3.01 -8.45 10.80
C GLY A 23 -3.59 -9.22 9.62
N ILE A 24 -4.85 -8.99 9.24
CA ILE A 24 -5.56 -9.77 8.20
C ILE A 24 -4.79 -9.81 6.88
N CYS A 25 -4.50 -8.64 6.29
CA CYS A 25 -3.71 -8.60 5.05
C CYS A 25 -2.28 -9.13 5.23
N CYS A 26 -1.70 -9.00 6.43
CA CYS A 26 -0.38 -9.55 6.72
C CYS A 26 -0.36 -11.08 6.82
N GLN A 27 -1.51 -11.74 6.99
CA GLN A 27 -1.57 -13.21 7.01
C GLN A 27 -1.68 -13.81 5.60
N VAL A 28 -2.26 -13.08 4.64
CA VAL A 28 -2.68 -13.65 3.35
C VAL A 28 -2.00 -13.05 2.11
N ALA A 29 -1.37 -11.87 2.21
CA ALA A 29 -0.76 -11.23 1.05
C ALA A 29 0.47 -12.00 0.57
N ASP A 30 0.41 -12.54 -0.65
CA ASP A 30 1.52 -13.22 -1.33
C ASP A 30 1.34 -13.16 -2.86
N PRO A 31 2.39 -12.78 -3.63
CA PRO A 31 3.63 -12.17 -3.16
C PRO A 31 3.42 -10.74 -2.63
N ILE A 32 4.38 -10.27 -1.82
CA ILE A 32 4.52 -8.84 -1.50
C ILE A 32 5.67 -8.29 -2.33
N ASP A 33 5.35 -7.46 -3.33
CA ASP A 33 6.34 -6.86 -4.22
C ASP A 33 7.25 -5.88 -3.50
N ILE A 34 8.52 -5.95 -3.85
CA ILE A 34 9.62 -5.16 -3.31
C ILE A 34 10.35 -4.48 -4.45
N TYR A 35 10.22 -3.16 -4.49
CA TYR A 35 10.87 -2.31 -5.49
C TYR A 35 12.22 -1.78 -4.97
N PRO A 36 13.09 -1.22 -5.82
CA PRO A 36 14.40 -0.70 -5.40
C PRO A 36 14.33 0.35 -4.26
N LYS A 37 13.30 1.21 -4.24
CA LYS A 37 13.05 2.13 -3.11
C LYS A 37 12.65 1.42 -1.81
N ASP A 38 11.99 0.28 -1.89
CA ASP A 38 11.65 -0.53 -0.72
C ASP A 38 12.91 -1.15 -0.13
N ILE A 39 13.83 -1.65 -0.97
CA ILE A 39 15.13 -2.16 -0.53
C ILE A 39 15.90 -1.08 0.22
N ARG A 40 16.01 0.13 -0.35
CA ARG A 40 16.67 1.27 0.31
C ARG A 40 16.04 1.61 1.66
N ARG A 41 14.71 1.56 1.76
CA ARG A 41 13.98 1.85 3.00
C ARG A 41 14.20 0.78 4.06
N LEU A 42 14.19 -0.49 3.68
CA LEU A 42 14.45 -1.62 4.57
C LEU A 42 15.89 -1.59 5.06
N ALA A 43 16.85 -1.35 4.16
CA ALA A 43 18.26 -1.21 4.48
C ALA A 43 18.50 -0.12 5.52
N SER A 44 17.91 1.08 5.30
CA SER A 44 17.99 2.18 6.25
C SER A 44 17.32 1.87 7.59
N TYR A 45 16.24 1.08 7.61
CA TYR A 45 15.53 0.73 8.84
C TYR A 45 16.26 -0.30 9.69
N PHE A 46 16.90 -1.26 9.04
CA PHE A 46 17.65 -2.34 9.69
C PHE A 46 19.15 -2.04 9.86
N GLU A 47 19.61 -0.88 9.37
CA GLU A 47 21.03 -0.50 9.37
C GLU A 47 21.92 -1.52 8.66
N LEU A 48 21.44 -2.03 7.51
CA LEU A 48 22.13 -3.00 6.67
C LEU A 48 22.54 -2.39 5.33
N SER A 49 23.50 -3.02 4.64
CA SER A 49 23.75 -2.72 3.23
C SER A 49 22.57 -3.15 2.34
N LEU A 50 22.52 -2.62 1.11
CA LEU A 50 21.52 -3.04 0.12
C LEU A 50 21.65 -4.52 -0.22
N GLU A 51 22.88 -5.03 -0.33
CA GLU A 51 23.16 -6.44 -0.64
C GLU A 51 22.68 -7.36 0.48
N GLU A 52 22.99 -7.03 1.74
CA GLU A 52 22.50 -7.78 2.91
C GLU A 52 20.98 -7.76 2.97
N THR A 53 20.37 -6.61 2.73
CA THR A 53 18.90 -6.45 2.72
C THR A 53 18.25 -7.33 1.64
N ILE A 54 18.81 -7.33 0.44
CA ILE A 54 18.37 -8.16 -0.68
C ILE A 54 18.48 -9.64 -0.29
N ARG A 55 19.65 -10.06 0.17
CA ARG A 55 19.95 -11.45 0.54
C ARG A 55 19.06 -11.94 1.68
N GLU A 56 18.84 -11.10 2.69
CA GLU A 56 18.10 -11.48 3.90
C GLU A 56 16.58 -11.50 3.67
N TYR A 57 16.03 -10.46 3.04
CA TYR A 57 14.58 -10.23 3.06
C TYR A 57 13.84 -10.54 1.76
N THR A 58 14.53 -10.70 0.64
CA THR A 58 13.88 -10.76 -0.67
C THR A 58 14.26 -11.99 -1.48
N ILE A 59 13.42 -12.33 -2.46
CA ILE A 59 13.65 -13.32 -3.50
C ILE A 59 13.32 -12.70 -4.87
N PRO A 60 13.81 -13.25 -6.00
CA PRO A 60 13.27 -12.89 -7.32
C PRO A 60 11.74 -13.08 -7.33
N HIS A 61 11.01 -12.15 -7.93
CA HIS A 61 9.56 -12.28 -8.01
C HIS A 61 9.17 -13.50 -8.86
N PRO A 62 8.15 -14.29 -8.48
CA PRO A 62 7.81 -15.53 -9.16
C PRO A 62 7.32 -15.35 -10.60
N SER A 63 6.74 -14.18 -10.94
CA SER A 63 6.15 -13.91 -12.26
C SER A 63 6.65 -12.64 -12.94
N GLU A 64 7.45 -11.80 -12.28
CA GLU A 64 7.83 -10.46 -12.77
C GLU A 64 9.36 -10.32 -12.73
N PRO A 65 10.07 -10.55 -13.86
CA PRO A 65 11.53 -10.70 -13.86
C PRO A 65 12.30 -9.50 -13.26
N ASP A 66 11.76 -8.30 -13.39
CA ASP A 66 12.39 -7.05 -12.97
C ASP A 66 12.03 -6.63 -11.54
N ILE A 67 11.21 -7.41 -10.85
CA ILE A 67 10.71 -7.13 -9.50
C ILE A 67 11.22 -8.19 -8.52
N ARG A 68 11.31 -7.84 -7.25
CA ARG A 68 11.60 -8.78 -6.15
C ARG A 68 10.35 -8.97 -5.30
N ALA A 69 10.26 -10.09 -4.60
CA ALA A 69 9.22 -10.32 -3.60
C ALA A 69 9.84 -10.46 -2.21
N PHE A 70 9.06 -10.29 -1.15
CA PHE A 70 9.49 -10.74 0.17
C PHE A 70 9.72 -12.25 0.17
N LYS A 71 10.76 -12.68 0.89
CA LYS A 71 11.10 -14.10 1.05
C LYS A 71 10.00 -14.90 1.76
N VAL A 72 9.22 -14.24 2.62
CA VAL A 72 8.08 -14.84 3.36
C VAL A 72 6.96 -13.81 3.48
N SER A 73 5.97 -13.91 2.60
CA SER A 73 4.86 -12.95 2.49
C SER A 73 3.60 -13.38 3.25
N ALA A 74 3.27 -14.68 3.26
CA ALA A 74 2.08 -15.24 3.91
C ALA A 74 2.41 -16.45 4.81
N PRO A 75 2.25 -16.33 6.15
CA PRO A 75 2.07 -15.08 6.87
C PRO A 75 3.36 -14.23 6.82
N CYS A 76 3.20 -12.92 6.72
CA CYS A 76 4.33 -12.01 6.57
C CYS A 76 5.30 -12.13 7.74
N ARG A 77 6.60 -12.34 7.47
CA ARG A 77 7.63 -12.47 8.53
C ARG A 77 7.73 -11.27 9.48
N PHE A 78 7.23 -10.11 9.05
CA PHE A 78 7.25 -8.89 9.85
C PHE A 78 5.99 -8.66 10.68
N TYR A 79 4.95 -9.47 10.50
CA TYR A 79 3.83 -9.46 11.44
C TYR A 79 4.25 -10.12 12.74
N ASP A 80 3.96 -9.46 13.85
CA ASP A 80 4.30 -9.93 15.19
C ASP A 80 3.03 -9.96 16.04
N LYS A 81 2.74 -11.16 16.56
CA LYS A 81 1.54 -11.43 17.37
C LYS A 81 1.61 -10.78 18.74
N THR A 82 2.81 -10.60 19.29
CA THR A 82 3.04 -10.00 20.62
C THR A 82 2.68 -8.52 20.60
N ILE A 83 3.14 -7.78 19.60
CA ILE A 83 2.80 -6.35 19.42
C ILE A 83 1.54 -6.12 18.58
N LYS A 84 0.87 -7.21 18.16
CA LYS A 84 -0.28 -7.22 17.25
C LYS A 84 -0.10 -6.27 16.07
N GLY A 85 0.94 -6.50 15.26
CA GLY A 85 1.14 -5.72 14.04
C GLY A 85 2.50 -5.82 13.40
N CYS A 86 2.75 -4.93 12.44
CA CYS A 86 3.97 -4.93 11.64
C CYS A 86 5.15 -4.34 12.43
N LYS A 87 6.23 -5.12 12.56
CA LYS A 87 7.50 -4.67 13.15
C LYS A 87 8.25 -3.64 12.31
N ILE A 88 7.96 -3.59 11.02
CA ILE A 88 8.55 -2.62 10.07
C ILE A 88 7.53 -1.57 9.63
N TYR A 89 6.50 -1.28 10.43
CA TYR A 89 5.43 -0.34 10.04
C TYR A 89 5.91 0.99 9.41
N PRO A 90 6.95 1.68 9.94
CA PRO A 90 7.49 2.89 9.29
C PRO A 90 8.29 2.62 8.02
N ALA A 91 8.81 1.41 7.83
CA ALA A 91 9.62 0.96 6.70
C ALA A 91 8.88 0.06 5.70
N ARG A 92 7.55 -0.06 5.83
CA ARG A 92 6.69 -0.87 4.94
C ARG A 92 6.99 -0.63 3.45
N PRO A 93 6.93 -1.68 2.62
CA PRO A 93 7.08 -1.54 1.18
C PRO A 93 5.90 -0.77 0.58
N MET A 94 6.06 -0.30 -0.66
CA MET A 94 5.06 0.50 -1.37
C MET A 94 3.69 -0.20 -1.40
N VAL A 95 3.65 -1.49 -1.74
CA VAL A 95 2.39 -2.26 -1.81
C VAL A 95 1.63 -2.27 -0.47
N CYS A 96 2.33 -2.38 0.66
CA CYS A 96 1.71 -2.32 1.99
C CYS A 96 1.28 -0.90 2.41
N ARG A 97 1.77 0.15 1.74
CA ARG A 97 1.35 1.55 1.95
C ARG A 97 0.17 1.93 1.07
N CYS A 98 0.07 1.32 -0.12
CA CYS A 98 -0.99 1.55 -1.09
C CYS A 98 -2.23 0.67 -0.82
N SER A 99 -2.08 -0.44 -0.09
CA SER A 99 -3.22 -1.23 0.37
C SER A 99 -4.06 -0.46 1.41
N PRO A 100 -5.40 -0.51 1.35
CA PRO A 100 -6.19 -1.30 0.40
C PRO A 100 -6.51 -0.61 -0.94
N PHE A 101 -6.71 0.72 -0.94
CA PHE A 101 -7.47 1.39 -1.99
C PHE A 101 -6.66 1.78 -3.24
N LEU A 102 -5.32 1.73 -3.14
CA LEU A 102 -4.40 1.89 -4.28
C LEU A 102 -3.69 0.57 -4.62
N SER A 103 -4.25 -0.57 -4.20
CA SER A 103 -3.75 -1.86 -4.64
C SER A 103 -4.03 -2.08 -6.13
N PRO A 104 -3.20 -2.86 -6.86
CA PRO A 104 -3.40 -3.11 -8.30
C PRO A 104 -4.80 -3.63 -8.65
N GLY A 105 -5.45 -4.38 -7.76
CA GLY A 105 -6.81 -4.89 -7.97
C GLY A 105 -7.90 -3.83 -7.98
N GLN A 106 -7.67 -2.62 -7.47
CA GLN A 106 -8.66 -1.55 -7.47
C GLN A 106 -8.47 -0.54 -8.61
N ILE A 107 -7.25 -0.41 -9.14
CA ILE A 107 -6.93 0.58 -10.16
C ILE A 107 -7.69 0.23 -11.45
N GLY A 108 -8.42 1.20 -12.02
CA GLY A 108 -9.19 1.02 -13.26
C GLY A 108 -10.59 0.44 -13.08
N LEU A 109 -11.05 0.14 -11.85
CA LEU A 109 -12.44 -0.22 -11.61
C LEU A 109 -13.37 1.01 -11.78
N GLN A 110 -14.65 0.79 -12.08
CA GLN A 110 -15.67 1.83 -11.94
C GLN A 110 -16.28 1.74 -10.53
N GLY A 111 -15.57 2.27 -9.54
CA GLY A 111 -15.96 2.19 -8.13
C GLY A 111 -14.78 2.03 -7.18
N ILE A 112 -15.08 2.02 -5.89
CA ILE A 112 -14.13 1.67 -4.83
C ILE A 112 -14.63 0.43 -4.12
N GLU A 113 -13.77 -0.56 -3.95
CA GLU A 113 -14.10 -1.77 -3.20
C GLU A 113 -13.76 -1.55 -1.72
N ILE A 114 -14.70 -1.89 -0.85
CA ILE A 114 -14.49 -1.93 0.60
C ILE A 114 -14.12 -3.36 0.99
N TYR A 115 -12.99 -3.52 1.65
CA TYR A 115 -12.59 -4.82 2.18
C TYR A 115 -13.24 -5.01 3.54
N GLU A 116 -14.37 -5.73 3.58
CA GLU A 116 -15.18 -5.96 4.80
C GLU A 116 -14.37 -6.57 5.96
N ASP A 117 -13.42 -7.46 5.65
CA ASP A 117 -12.54 -8.06 6.66
C ASP A 117 -11.58 -7.03 7.28
N CYS A 118 -11.30 -5.91 6.61
CA CYS A 118 -10.44 -4.86 7.14
C CYS A 118 -11.26 -3.83 7.94
N PRO A 119 -11.11 -3.76 9.28
CA PRO A 119 -11.89 -2.81 10.10
C PRO A 119 -11.64 -1.34 9.69
N ALA A 120 -10.40 -1.00 9.31
CA ALA A 120 -10.08 0.34 8.84
C ALA A 120 -10.69 0.66 7.46
N SER A 121 -10.86 -0.35 6.60
CA SER A 121 -11.53 -0.16 5.30
C SER A 121 -13.02 0.06 5.48
N ARG A 122 -13.68 -0.67 6.39
CA ARG A 122 -15.08 -0.45 6.75
C ARG A 122 -15.33 0.94 7.35
N GLU A 123 -14.39 1.48 8.12
CA GLU A 123 -14.52 2.84 8.63
C GLU A 123 -14.44 3.90 7.51
N SER A 124 -13.63 3.65 6.47
CA SER A 124 -13.58 4.52 5.30
C SER A 124 -14.91 4.59 4.56
N LEU A 125 -15.75 3.55 4.58
CA LEU A 125 -17.07 3.55 3.94
C LEU A 125 -17.92 4.73 4.39
N LYS A 126 -17.95 5.03 5.68
CA LYS A 126 -18.74 6.16 6.23
C LYS A 126 -18.30 7.52 5.67
N ILE A 127 -17.00 7.68 5.44
CA ILE A 127 -16.44 8.91 4.87
C ILE A 127 -16.81 8.99 3.39
N ILE A 128 -16.69 7.87 2.67
CA ILE A 128 -17.03 7.77 1.25
C ILE A 128 -18.51 8.07 1.03
N GLU A 129 -19.41 7.45 1.79
CA GLU A 129 -20.86 7.66 1.67
C GLU A 129 -21.26 9.11 1.94
N ARG A 130 -20.62 9.76 2.92
CA ARG A 130 -20.91 11.16 3.26
C ARG A 130 -20.39 12.14 2.21
N ASP A 131 -19.20 11.90 1.68
CA ASP A 131 -18.45 12.87 0.87
C ASP A 131 -18.24 12.38 -0.58
N LEU A 132 -19.09 11.49 -1.11
CA LEU A 132 -18.86 10.83 -2.40
C LEU A 132 -18.64 11.81 -3.55
N ASP A 133 -19.56 12.76 -3.75
CA ASP A 133 -19.51 13.74 -4.84
C ASP A 133 -18.23 14.59 -4.83
N PRO A 134 -17.84 15.24 -3.71
CA PRO A 134 -16.59 16.01 -3.66
C PRO A 134 -15.33 15.14 -3.70
N LEU A 135 -15.41 13.85 -3.35
CA LEU A 135 -14.30 12.91 -3.50
C LEU A 135 -14.08 12.47 -4.96
N LEU A 136 -15.18 12.26 -5.71
CA LEU A 136 -15.13 11.94 -7.14
C LEU A 136 -14.75 13.15 -7.98
N ASN A 137 -15.19 14.34 -7.58
CA ASN A 137 -15.01 15.58 -8.35
C ASN A 137 -14.24 16.64 -7.55
N PRO A 138 -12.96 16.37 -7.18
CA PRO A 138 -12.16 17.34 -6.45
C PRO A 138 -11.88 18.58 -7.32
N ASP A 139 -11.80 19.75 -6.68
CA ASP A 139 -11.39 20.98 -7.36
C ASP A 139 -9.96 20.88 -7.94
N PRO A 140 -9.57 21.74 -8.91
CA PRO A 140 -8.26 21.66 -9.56
C PRO A 140 -7.06 21.77 -8.61
N LYS A 141 -7.19 22.45 -7.47
CA LYS A 141 -6.13 22.56 -6.47
C LYS A 141 -5.97 21.24 -5.72
N MET A 142 -7.08 20.60 -5.38
CA MET A 142 -7.10 19.29 -4.76
C MET A 142 -6.60 18.21 -5.71
N GLN A 143 -7.00 18.22 -6.99
CA GLN A 143 -6.49 17.29 -8.01
C GLN A 143 -4.96 17.26 -8.04
N LYS A 144 -4.31 18.42 -8.18
CA LYS A 144 -2.84 18.55 -8.14
C LYS A 144 -2.22 18.00 -6.85
N LYS A 145 -2.90 18.18 -5.71
CA LYS A 145 -2.44 17.64 -4.42
C LYS A 145 -2.52 16.11 -4.41
N LEU A 146 -3.60 15.53 -4.93
CA LEU A 146 -3.81 14.09 -5.02
C LEU A 146 -2.82 13.45 -5.99
N GLU A 147 -2.62 14.02 -7.17
CA GLU A 147 -1.61 13.57 -8.14
C GLU A 147 -0.20 13.54 -7.53
N LYS A 148 0.18 14.62 -6.82
CA LYS A 148 1.47 14.68 -6.11
C LYS A 148 1.57 13.63 -5.01
N ALA A 149 0.48 13.37 -4.29
CA ALA A 149 0.45 12.34 -3.25
C ALA A 149 0.59 10.94 -3.85
N LEU A 150 -0.15 10.63 -4.92
CA LEU A 150 -0.05 9.38 -5.66
C LEU A 150 1.38 9.17 -6.17
N SER A 151 1.96 10.18 -6.83
CA SER A 151 3.34 10.14 -7.31
C SER A 151 4.34 9.86 -6.18
N LYS A 152 4.13 10.44 -4.98
CA LYS A 152 4.96 10.18 -3.80
C LYS A 152 4.78 8.76 -3.23
N MET A 153 3.58 8.22 -3.28
CA MET A 153 3.28 6.87 -2.78
C MET A 153 3.80 5.78 -3.73
N MET A 154 3.57 5.96 -5.04
CA MET A 154 3.97 5.04 -6.10
C MET A 154 5.40 5.25 -6.59
N GLN A 155 6.29 5.83 -5.78
CA GLN A 155 7.69 5.98 -6.17
C GLN A 155 8.34 4.59 -6.28
N ILE A 156 8.28 4.02 -7.49
CA ILE A 156 8.77 2.68 -7.85
C ILE A 156 10.29 2.70 -8.14
N GLU A 157 10.84 3.87 -8.53
CA GLU A 157 12.26 4.06 -8.94
C GLU A 157 13.29 4.13 -7.80
#